data_AF-A0A967F838-F1
#
_entry.id   AF-A0A967F838-F1
#
_cell.length_a   1.000
_cell.length_b   1.000
_cell.length_c   1.000
_cell.angle_alpha   90.00
_cell.angle_beta   90.00
_cell.angle_gamma   90.00
#
_symmetry.space_group_name_H-M   'P 1'
#
loop_
_entity.id
_entity.type
_entity.pdbx_description
1 polymer ?
#
loop_
_entity_poly.entity_id
_entity_poly.type
_entity_poly.pdbx_seq_one_letter_code
_entity_poly.pdbx_strand_id
1 'polypeptide(L)' 'MNIHEYQAKGLLAKYGVAVPKGFVAYTPKEAESAAKKLAGD' A
#
# COMPACT_ATOMS: atom_id res chain seq x y z
N MET A 1 -5.96 2.14 -20.80
CA MET A 1 -5.16 2.91 -19.82
C MET A 1 -5.13 2.09 -18.54
N ASN A 2 -3.94 1.83 -17.99
CA ASN A 2 -3.77 0.95 -16.84
C ASN A 2 -3.30 1.77 -15.62
N ILE A 3 -3.57 1.26 -14.41
CA ILE A 3 -3.17 1.86 -13.14
C ILE A 3 -2.35 0.87 -12.32
N HIS A 4 -1.51 1.39 -11.42
CA HIS A 4 -0.74 0.55 -10.51
C HIS A 4 -1.64 -0.06 -9.43
N GLU A 5 -1.21 -1.20 -8.88
CA GLU A 5 -1.94 -1.94 -7.85
C GLU A 5 -2.30 -1.07 -6.64
N TYR A 6 -1.39 -0.22 -6.15
CA TYR A 6 -1.65 0.65 -5.00
C TYR A 6 -2.74 1.70 -5.27
N GLN A 7 -2.85 2.16 -6.52
CA GLN A 7 -3.88 3.12 -6.93
C GLN A 7 -5.25 2.42 -6.98
N ALA A 8 -5.29 1.21 -7.52
CA ALA A 8 -6.49 0.37 -7.53
C ALA A 8 -6.96 0.04 -6.11
N LYS A 9 -6.04 -0.38 -5.22
CA LYS A 9 -6.33 -0.63 -3.80
C LYS A 9 -6.88 0.61 -3.10
N GLY A 10 -6.29 1.78 -3.35
CA GLY A 10 -6.78 3.05 -2.80
C GLY A 10 -8.17 3.42 -3.29
N LEU A 11 -8.49 3.15 -4.56
CA LEU A 11 -9.84 3.35 -5.10
C LEU A 11 -10.85 2.42 -4.45
N LEU A 12 -10.57 1.11 -4.40
CA LEU A 12 -11.44 0.10 -3.79
C LEU A 12 -11.72 0.39 -2.31
N ALA A 13 -10.69 0.77 -1.55
CA ALA A 13 -10.83 1.12 -0.14
C ALA A 13 -11.77 2.30 0.09
N LYS A 14 -11.77 3.32 -0.80
CA LYS A 14 -12.69 4.47 -0.71
C LYS A 14 -14.16 4.07 -0.84
N TYR A 15 -14.44 2.95 -1.50
CA TYR A 15 -15.79 2.39 -1.64
C TYR A 15 -16.09 1.29 -0.62
N GLY A 16 -15.29 1.16 0.45
CA GLY A 16 -15.54 0.22 1.53
C GLY A 16 -15.14 -1.22 1.23
N VAL A 17 -14.47 -1.48 0.11
CA VAL A 17 -13.95 -2.82 -0.20
C VAL A 17 -12.71 -3.09 0.64
N ALA A 18 -12.68 -4.22 1.35
CA ALA A 18 -11.53 -4.64 2.12
C ALA A 18 -10.35 -4.94 1.19
N VAL A 19 -9.22 -4.26 1.41
CA VAL A 19 -7.97 -4.45 0.67
C VAL A 19 -6.81 -4.68 1.64
N PRO A 20 -5.77 -5.45 1.26
CA PRO A 20 -4.59 -5.60 2.11
C PRO A 20 -3.91 -4.26 2.39
N LYS A 21 -3.49 -4.06 3.64
CA LYS A 21 -2.66 -2.90 4.02
C LYS A 21 -1.32 -3.00 3.32
N GLY A 22 -0.86 -1.88 2.78
CA GLY A 22 0.42 -1.78 2.08
C GLY A 22 0.84 -0.33 1.91
N PHE A 23 2.12 -0.12 1.65
CA PHE A 23 2.70 1.20 1.46
C PHE A 23 3.53 1.20 0.18
N VAL A 24 3.43 2.27 -0.61
CA VAL A 24 4.34 2.50 -1.72
C VAL A 24 5.66 3.01 -1.17
N ALA A 25 6.75 2.43 -1.66
CA ALA A 25 8.10 2.88 -1.40
C ALA A 25 8.78 3.24 -2.73
N TYR A 26 9.35 4.44 -2.80
CA TYR A 26 10.15 4.91 -3.93
C TYR A 26 11.64 4.72 -3.68
N THR A 27 12.03 4.43 -2.44
CA THR A 27 13.41 4.17 -2.05
C THR A 27 13.53 2.88 -1.23
N PRO A 28 14.70 2.22 -1.20
CA PRO A 28 14.91 1.05 -0.35
C PRO A 28 14.64 1.30 1.13
N LYS A 29 14.99 2.50 1.62
CA LYS A 29 14.76 2.90 3.03
C LYS A 29 13.27 3.03 3.36
N GLU A 30 12.47 3.52 2.41
CA GLU A 30 11.01 3.56 2.56
C GLU A 30 10.42 2.16 2.59
N ALA A 31 10.96 1.21 1.82
CA ALA A 31 10.50 -0.17 1.83
C ALA A 31 10.77 -0.84 3.19
N GLU A 32 11.94 -0.61 3.78
CA GLU A 32 12.26 -1.08 5.14
C GLU A 32 11.30 -0.49 6.19
N SER A 33 11.04 0.81 6.09
CA SER A 33 10.12 1.51 6.98
C SER A 33 8.68 1.01 6.82
N ALA A 34 8.25 0.74 5.59
CA ALA A 34 6.94 0.17 5.27
C ALA A 34 6.78 -1.24 5.84
N ALA A 35 7.81 -2.09 5.72
CA ALA A 35 7.80 -3.43 6.30
C ALA A 35 7.65 -3.39 7.82
N LYS A 36 8.39 -2.49 8.50
CA LYS A 36 8.25 -2.27 9.95
C LYS A 36 6.84 -1.84 10.35
N LYS A 37 6.21 -0.92 9.59
CA LYS A 37 4.81 -0.50 9.83
C LYS A 37 3.78 -1.62 9.62
N LEU A 38 4.08 -2.60 8.77
CA LEU A 38 3.18 -3.71 8.48
C LEU A 38 3.30 -4.87 9.48
N ALA A 39 4.48 -5.07 10.05
CA ALA A 39 4.74 -6.15 11.00
C ALA A 39 3.94 -5.99 12.32
N GLY A 40 3.43 -4.79 12.62
CA GLY A 40 3.04 -4.44 13.99
C GLY A 40 4.29 -4.28 14.86
N ASP A 41 4.23 -3.42 15.87
CA ASP A 41 5.27 -3.44 16.92
C ASP A 41 5.32 -4.81 17.60
#